data_AF-A0A137NQ26-F1
#
_entry.id   AF-A0A137NQ26-F1
#
_cell.length_a   1.000
_cell.length_b   1.000
_cell.length_c   1.000
_cell.angle_alpha   90.00
_cell.angle_beta   90.00
_cell.angle_gamma   90.00
#
_symmetry.space_group_name_H-M   'P 1'
#
loop_
_entity.id
_entity.type
_entity.pdbx_description
1 polymer ?
#
loop_
_entity_poly.entity_id
_entity_poly.type
_entity_poly.pdbx_seq_one_letter_code
_entity_poly.pdbx_strand_id
1 'polypeptide(L)'
;MDSENKIINKYLYKLYEQGKNETEAYEEFSKTHSLHSISLKTVSIWFIKFRLGENSLVDKNLSNKSKLTDDFLISLINENPELNMAELAVLAGTTRQAISKRLNQINSGEQRVSYIKKSSMNASKKLTDEYLIKLIKENPGHNMTELANLAGVSQPAVSVRLKKINSSRSHDNKIVLERNARKAQRKTYVKIKDEDLINLINENPELNMSEIATLANVSTICISKRLRKINADSEIVNYHKKTSAQGPRKKFTDEYLIKLINDNPEMNMSELAALANCSATSISNRLSKINANGERVKYNKKIKSRGNYKKFTNEFLINSISENPELNIYELAKLVGASQSTILRRIKYINKDGERAIMSAKDIKNIQKSCQKKF
;
A
#
# COMPACT_ATOMS: atom_id res chain seq x y z
N MET A 1 44.25 8.24 2.53
CA MET A 1 43.15 7.25 2.45
C MET A 1 42.55 7.12 1.05
N ASP A 2 42.34 8.19 0.28
CA ASP A 2 41.73 8.07 -1.06
C ASP A 2 42.66 7.51 -2.16
N SER A 3 43.98 7.63 -2.00
CA SER A 3 44.97 7.08 -2.93
C SER A 3 45.13 5.56 -2.80
N GLU A 4 45.16 5.04 -1.57
CA GLU A 4 45.31 3.61 -1.26
C GLU A 4 44.10 2.80 -1.73
N ASN A 5 42.89 3.31 -1.49
CA ASN A 5 41.66 2.67 -1.98
C ASN A 5 41.62 2.59 -3.51
N LYS A 6 42.16 3.58 -4.24
CA LYS A 6 42.23 3.53 -5.71
C LYS A 6 43.15 2.40 -6.20
N ILE A 7 44.28 2.17 -5.53
CA ILE A 7 45.23 1.11 -5.87
C ILE A 7 44.59 -0.27 -5.64
N ILE A 8 43.96 -0.45 -4.48
CA ILE A 8 43.24 -1.68 -4.12
C ILE A 8 42.16 -2.01 -5.18
N ASN A 9 41.34 -1.02 -5.54
CA ASN A 9 40.23 -1.22 -6.47
C ASN A 9 40.72 -1.60 -7.87
N LYS A 10 41.77 -0.93 -8.37
CA LYS A 10 42.33 -1.20 -9.70
C LYS A 10 42.88 -2.62 -9.79
N TYR A 11 43.51 -3.12 -8.72
CA TYR A 11 44.02 -4.48 -8.68
C TYR A 11 42.90 -5.52 -8.59
N LEU A 12 41.91 -5.31 -7.72
CA LEU A 12 40.75 -6.21 -7.61
C LEU A 12 39.95 -6.29 -8.92
N TYR A 13 39.85 -5.17 -9.66
CA TYR A 13 39.21 -5.14 -10.97
C TYR A 13 39.97 -5.97 -12.02
N LYS A 14 41.31 -5.93 -12.01
CA LYS A 14 42.13 -6.77 -12.89
C LYS A 14 41.92 -8.26 -12.63
N LEU A 15 41.84 -8.66 -11.36
CA LEU A 15 41.56 -10.06 -10.98
C LEU A 15 40.15 -10.49 -11.41
N TYR A 16 39.17 -9.58 -11.32
CA TYR A 16 37.83 -9.81 -11.82
C TYR A 16 37.80 -10.01 -13.35
N GLU A 17 38.52 -9.20 -14.13
CA GLU A 17 38.63 -9.37 -15.58
C GLU A 17 39.34 -10.68 -15.99
N GLN A 18 40.19 -11.22 -15.12
CA GLN A 18 40.83 -12.53 -15.30
C GLN A 18 39.89 -13.71 -14.95
N GLY A 19 38.64 -13.44 -14.57
CA GLY A 19 37.64 -14.47 -14.26
C GLY A 19 37.83 -15.14 -12.89
N LYS A 20 38.66 -14.56 -12.00
CA LYS A 20 38.84 -15.05 -10.63
C LYS A 20 37.54 -14.88 -9.84
N ASN A 21 37.30 -15.76 -8.87
CA ASN A 21 36.21 -15.57 -7.89
C ASN A 21 36.69 -14.75 -6.66
N GLU A 22 35.76 -14.35 -5.79
CA GLU A 22 36.04 -13.47 -4.65
C GLU A 22 37.09 -14.04 -3.69
N THR A 23 37.08 -15.37 -3.49
CA THR A 23 38.02 -16.08 -2.60
C THR A 23 39.42 -16.15 -3.19
N GLU A 24 39.55 -16.49 -4.47
CA GLU A 24 40.83 -16.48 -5.18
C GLU A 24 41.44 -15.08 -5.21
N ALA A 25 40.61 -14.07 -5.48
CA ALA A 25 41.07 -12.70 -5.55
C ALA A 25 41.56 -12.17 -4.18
N TYR A 26 40.89 -12.58 -3.09
CA TYR A 26 41.33 -12.26 -1.73
C TYR A 26 42.67 -12.93 -1.39
N GLU A 27 42.85 -14.20 -1.71
CA GLU A 27 44.11 -14.92 -1.47
C GLU A 27 45.27 -14.32 -2.27
N GLU A 28 45.02 -14.01 -3.54
CA GLU A 28 46.02 -13.44 -4.45
C GLU A 28 46.39 -11.99 -4.07
N PHE A 29 45.41 -11.21 -3.62
CA PHE A 29 45.65 -9.88 -3.06
C PHE A 29 46.47 -9.97 -1.76
N SER A 30 46.10 -10.88 -0.85
CA SER A 30 46.78 -11.03 0.44
C SER A 30 48.24 -11.47 0.31
N LYS A 31 48.57 -12.23 -0.75
CA LYS A 31 49.95 -12.63 -1.09
C LYS A 31 50.78 -11.46 -1.64
N THR A 32 50.19 -10.61 -2.46
CA THR A 32 50.91 -9.57 -3.23
C THR A 32 50.97 -8.22 -2.52
N HIS A 33 50.00 -7.93 -1.64
CA HIS A 33 49.83 -6.62 -1.00
C HIS A 33 49.73 -6.77 0.53
N SER A 34 50.72 -7.41 1.15
CA SER A 34 50.79 -7.69 2.60
C SER A 34 50.70 -6.46 3.50
N LEU A 35 50.96 -5.26 2.97
CA LEU A 35 50.82 -3.97 3.66
C LEU A 35 49.37 -3.45 3.76
N HIS A 36 48.45 -3.96 2.94
CA HIS A 36 47.07 -3.47 2.87
C HIS A 36 46.12 -4.51 3.46
N SER A 37 45.59 -4.24 4.65
CA SER A 37 44.59 -5.11 5.29
C SER A 37 43.22 -4.92 4.66
N ILE A 38 42.91 -5.71 3.64
CA ILE A 38 41.55 -5.80 3.10
C ILE A 38 40.87 -7.04 3.67
N SER A 39 39.58 -6.96 3.96
CA SER A 39 38.80 -8.13 4.37
C SER A 39 38.22 -8.83 3.14
N LEU A 40 37.97 -10.14 3.23
CA LEU A 40 37.24 -10.88 2.19
C LEU A 40 35.88 -10.22 1.90
N LYS A 41 35.21 -9.69 2.93
CA LYS A 41 33.95 -8.95 2.77
C LYS A 41 34.11 -7.70 1.90
N THR A 42 35.24 -6.99 2.02
CA THR A 42 35.57 -5.84 1.17
C THR A 42 35.76 -6.26 -0.28
N VAL A 43 36.46 -7.37 -0.53
CA VAL A 43 36.61 -7.97 -1.87
C VAL A 43 35.25 -8.32 -2.45
N SER A 44 34.38 -8.99 -1.68
CA SER A 44 33.03 -9.33 -2.11
C SER A 44 32.20 -8.11 -2.47
N ILE A 45 32.29 -7.03 -1.68
CA ILE A 45 31.59 -5.77 -1.98
C ILE A 45 32.07 -5.18 -3.32
N TRP A 46 33.38 -5.19 -3.57
CA TRP A 46 33.93 -4.71 -4.84
C TRP A 46 33.53 -5.59 -6.02
N PHE A 47 33.54 -6.91 -5.86
CA PHE A 47 33.09 -7.84 -6.90
C PHE A 47 31.59 -7.72 -7.19
N ILE A 48 30.78 -7.40 -6.19
CA ILE A 48 29.37 -7.02 -6.40
C ILE A 48 29.30 -5.73 -7.22
N LYS A 49 30.08 -4.70 -6.89
CA LYS A 49 30.11 -3.43 -7.64
C LYS A 49 30.57 -3.61 -9.09
N PHE A 50 31.58 -4.45 -9.33
CA PHE A 50 32.07 -4.76 -10.68
C PHE A 50 30.99 -5.47 -11.51
N ARG A 51 30.27 -6.43 -10.91
CA ARG A 51 29.11 -7.08 -11.55
C ARG A 51 27.95 -6.13 -11.83
N LEU A 52 27.79 -5.09 -11.01
CA LEU A 52 26.77 -4.05 -11.16
C LEU A 52 27.18 -2.92 -12.12
N GLY A 53 28.41 -2.96 -12.67
CA GLY A 53 28.92 -1.94 -13.58
C GLY A 53 29.22 -0.58 -12.92
N GLU A 54 29.32 -0.53 -11.59
CA GLU A 54 29.66 0.68 -10.83
C GLU A 54 31.18 0.94 -10.83
N ASN A 55 31.77 1.12 -12.01
CA ASN A 55 33.21 1.30 -12.21
C ASN A 55 33.61 2.79 -12.28
N SER A 56 33.16 3.62 -11.34
CA SER A 56 33.36 5.08 -11.39
C SER A 56 34.81 5.58 -11.16
N LEU A 57 35.82 4.72 -11.27
CA LEU A 57 37.24 5.05 -11.03
C LEU A 57 38.20 4.64 -12.16
N VAL A 58 37.69 4.18 -13.30
CA VAL A 58 38.48 4.04 -14.53
C VAL A 58 37.88 5.00 -15.56
N ASP A 59 38.74 5.78 -16.20
CA ASP A 59 38.39 6.91 -17.05
C ASP A 59 37.18 6.67 -17.97
N LYS A 60 36.32 7.68 -18.03
CA LYS A 60 35.14 7.76 -18.90
C LYS A 60 35.57 7.64 -20.37
N ASN A 61 35.67 6.43 -20.90
CA ASN A 61 35.76 6.18 -22.34
C ASN A 61 35.22 4.80 -22.77
N LEU A 62 34.21 4.27 -22.08
CA LEU A 62 33.33 3.26 -22.69
C LEU A 62 31.87 3.62 -22.42
N SER A 63 31.33 4.45 -23.31
CA SER A 63 29.89 4.47 -23.61
C SER A 63 29.51 3.10 -24.17
N ASN A 64 29.21 2.15 -23.29
CA ASN A 64 28.35 1.04 -23.61
C ASN A 64 27.49 0.75 -22.38
N LYS A 65 26.28 1.34 -22.37
CA LYS A 65 25.12 0.68 -21.76
C LYS A 65 25.20 -0.78 -22.23
N SER A 66 25.39 -1.74 -21.33
CA SER A 66 25.25 -3.14 -21.70
C SER A 66 23.83 -3.31 -22.24
N LYS A 67 23.71 -3.30 -23.57
CA LYS A 67 22.44 -3.58 -24.23
C LYS A 67 22.14 -5.02 -23.83
N LEU A 68 21.03 -5.22 -23.12
CA LEU A 68 20.44 -6.54 -22.96
C LEU A 68 20.25 -7.13 -24.36
N THR A 69 21.17 -7.97 -24.81
CA THR A 69 21.13 -8.59 -26.13
C THR A 69 20.07 -9.67 -26.14
N ASP A 70 19.51 -9.94 -27.32
CA ASP A 70 18.47 -10.94 -27.46
C ASP A 70 19.02 -12.33 -27.14
N ASP A 71 20.23 -12.64 -27.60
CA ASP A 71 20.88 -13.93 -27.37
C ASP A 71 21.16 -14.18 -25.88
N PHE A 72 21.58 -13.16 -25.14
CA PHE A 72 21.78 -13.26 -23.68
C PHE A 72 20.45 -13.49 -22.95
N LEU A 73 19.38 -12.81 -23.37
CA LEU A 73 18.07 -13.02 -22.75
C LEU A 73 17.49 -14.41 -23.09
N ILE A 74 17.72 -14.89 -24.31
CA ILE A 74 17.33 -16.23 -24.77
C ILE A 74 18.07 -17.29 -23.95
N SER A 75 19.40 -17.22 -23.83
CA SER A 75 20.19 -18.18 -23.05
C SER A 75 19.81 -18.16 -21.58
N LEU A 76 19.65 -16.96 -21.00
CA LEU A 76 19.25 -16.80 -19.60
C LEU A 76 17.91 -17.47 -19.28
N ILE A 77 16.93 -17.38 -20.18
CA ILE A 77 15.61 -18.00 -20.00
C ILE A 77 15.69 -19.52 -20.18
N ASN A 78 16.45 -20.00 -21.16
CA ASN A 78 16.60 -21.43 -21.45
C ASN A 78 17.38 -22.16 -20.35
N GLU A 79 18.42 -21.54 -19.79
CA GLU A 79 19.20 -22.07 -18.67
C GLU A 79 18.41 -22.02 -17.35
N ASN A 80 17.43 -21.13 -17.24
CA ASN A 80 16.67 -20.91 -16.02
C ASN A 80 15.14 -20.97 -16.24
N PRO A 81 14.61 -22.12 -16.73
CA PRO A 81 13.21 -22.26 -17.10
C PRO A 81 12.25 -22.20 -15.91
N GLU A 82 12.75 -22.11 -14.68
CA GLU A 82 11.99 -21.98 -13.42
C GLU A 82 11.92 -20.55 -12.85
N LEU A 83 12.74 -19.61 -13.34
CA LEU A 83 12.81 -18.25 -12.78
C LEU A 83 11.70 -17.30 -13.25
N ASN A 84 11.20 -16.48 -12.33
CA ASN A 84 10.23 -15.44 -12.66
C ASN A 84 10.91 -14.17 -13.20
N MET A 85 10.12 -13.27 -13.80
CA MET A 85 10.61 -12.03 -14.43
C MET A 85 11.42 -11.11 -13.51
N ALA A 86 11.19 -11.15 -12.19
CA ALA A 86 11.96 -10.36 -11.25
C ALA A 86 13.33 -10.99 -10.98
N GLU A 87 13.40 -12.31 -10.86
CA GLU A 87 14.65 -13.07 -10.70
C GLU A 87 15.52 -12.96 -11.96
N LEU A 88 14.92 -13.10 -13.15
CA LEU A 88 15.62 -12.89 -14.42
C LEU A 88 16.17 -11.46 -14.54
N ALA A 89 15.42 -10.47 -14.06
CA ALA A 89 15.87 -9.08 -14.07
C ALA A 89 17.07 -8.84 -13.13
N VAL A 90 17.10 -9.51 -11.97
CA VAL A 90 18.25 -9.47 -11.06
C VAL A 90 19.47 -10.09 -11.71
N LEU A 91 19.33 -11.27 -12.35
CA LEU A 91 20.45 -11.94 -13.05
C LEU A 91 20.97 -11.13 -14.23
N ALA A 92 20.07 -10.46 -14.95
CA ALA A 92 20.42 -9.62 -16.10
C ALA A 92 20.85 -8.18 -15.73
N GLY A 93 20.93 -7.85 -14.43
CA GLY A 93 21.31 -6.50 -13.97
C GLY A 93 20.36 -5.40 -14.48
N THR A 94 19.08 -5.70 -14.67
CA THR A 94 18.11 -4.80 -15.29
C THR A 94 16.77 -4.78 -14.55
N THR A 95 15.77 -4.09 -15.11
CA THR A 95 14.43 -4.03 -14.53
C THR A 95 13.50 -5.10 -15.11
N ARG A 96 12.52 -5.54 -14.31
CA ARG A 96 11.46 -6.46 -14.74
C ARG A 96 10.77 -5.98 -16.02
N GLN A 97 10.55 -4.66 -16.12
CA GLN A 97 9.92 -4.01 -17.26
C GLN A 97 10.80 -4.09 -18.52
N ALA A 98 12.12 -3.94 -18.38
CA ALA A 98 13.06 -4.07 -19.49
C ALA A 98 13.08 -5.50 -20.05
N ILE A 99 13.14 -6.52 -19.19
CA ILE A 99 13.04 -7.94 -19.59
C ILE A 99 11.72 -8.18 -20.32
N SER A 100 10.60 -7.78 -19.73
CA SER A 100 9.28 -7.99 -20.33
C SER A 100 9.12 -7.31 -21.68
N LYS A 101 9.62 -6.07 -21.82
CA LYS A 101 9.56 -5.33 -23.08
C LYS A 101 10.44 -6.00 -24.13
N ARG A 102 11.64 -6.45 -23.77
CA ARG A 102 12.57 -7.09 -24.70
C ARG A 102 12.09 -8.46 -25.15
N LEU A 103 11.56 -9.27 -24.24
CA LEU A 103 10.96 -10.56 -24.56
C LEU A 103 9.78 -10.42 -25.55
N ASN A 104 8.92 -9.41 -25.35
CA ASN A 104 7.83 -9.12 -26.28
C ASN A 104 8.35 -8.69 -27.67
N GLN A 105 9.48 -7.99 -27.73
CA GLN A 105 10.14 -7.61 -29.00
C GLN A 105 10.77 -8.82 -29.70
N ILE A 106 11.37 -9.75 -28.96
CA ILE A 106 11.95 -10.99 -29.50
C ILE A 106 10.87 -11.87 -30.13
N ASN A 107 9.69 -11.92 -29.49
CA ASN A 107 8.57 -12.76 -29.91
C ASN A 107 7.53 -12.05 -30.81
N SER A 108 7.77 -10.81 -31.27
CA SER A 108 6.76 -10.06 -32.03
C SER A 108 6.56 -10.54 -33.47
N GLY A 109 7.37 -11.48 -33.97
CA GLY A 109 7.24 -12.08 -35.30
C GLY A 109 7.11 -13.60 -35.24
N GLU A 110 8.16 -14.25 -34.75
CA GLU A 110 8.22 -15.70 -34.53
C GLU A 110 8.57 -15.98 -33.07
N GLN A 111 7.99 -17.04 -32.49
CA GLN A 111 8.24 -17.39 -31.10
C GLN A 111 9.64 -17.98 -30.93
N ARG A 112 10.64 -17.12 -30.68
CA ARG A 112 12.04 -17.52 -30.44
C ARG A 112 12.29 -17.96 -29.00
N VAL A 113 11.47 -17.50 -28.04
CA VAL A 113 11.56 -17.89 -26.63
C VAL A 113 10.19 -18.24 -26.08
N SER A 114 10.04 -19.48 -25.61
CA SER A 114 8.84 -19.90 -24.89
C SER A 114 8.97 -19.60 -23.40
N TYR A 115 8.63 -18.36 -23.02
CA TYR A 115 8.54 -17.98 -21.60
C TYR A 115 7.12 -18.13 -21.08
N ILE A 116 6.92 -19.09 -20.18
CA ILE A 116 5.66 -19.22 -19.45
C ILE A 116 5.65 -18.20 -18.31
N LYS A 117 4.64 -17.33 -18.28
CA LYS A 117 4.50 -16.32 -17.23
C LYS A 117 4.29 -16.99 -15.87
N LYS A 118 5.36 -17.05 -15.08
CA LYS A 118 5.31 -17.51 -13.69
C LYS A 118 4.72 -16.41 -12.83
N SER A 119 3.40 -16.44 -12.64
CA SER A 119 2.75 -15.66 -11.57
C SER A 119 3.45 -16.03 -10.26
N SER A 120 3.88 -15.03 -9.47
CA SER A 120 4.69 -15.16 -8.24
C SER A 120 4.67 -16.57 -7.63
N MET A 121 5.54 -17.44 -8.13
CA MET A 121 5.63 -18.84 -7.69
C MET A 121 6.11 -18.93 -6.23
N ASN A 122 6.52 -17.82 -5.65
CA ASN A 122 6.92 -17.71 -4.25
C ASN A 122 5.74 -17.69 -3.26
N ALA A 123 4.48 -17.58 -3.73
CA ALA A 123 3.30 -17.75 -2.87
C ALA A 123 2.75 -19.19 -2.90
N SER A 124 2.84 -19.90 -4.03
CA SER A 124 2.29 -21.25 -4.18
C SER A 124 3.28 -22.36 -3.80
N LYS A 125 4.60 -22.14 -3.90
CA LYS A 125 5.61 -23.08 -3.37
C LYS A 125 5.69 -23.09 -1.83
N LYS A 126 5.05 -22.15 -1.12
CA LYS A 126 5.12 -22.02 0.36
C LYS A 126 3.99 -22.66 1.17
N LEU A 127 2.88 -23.07 0.55
CA LEU A 127 1.73 -23.61 1.30
C LEU A 127 1.20 -24.91 0.68
N THR A 128 2.02 -25.96 0.77
CA THR A 128 1.56 -27.31 0.43
C THR A 128 0.50 -27.79 1.43
N ASP A 129 -0.27 -28.81 1.05
CA ASP A 129 -1.31 -29.32 1.94
C ASP A 129 -0.68 -29.95 3.19
N GLU A 130 0.44 -30.66 3.01
CA GLU A 130 1.23 -31.28 4.07
C GLU A 130 1.79 -30.24 5.02
N TYR A 131 2.34 -29.14 4.48
CA TYR A 131 2.89 -28.05 5.30
C TYR A 131 1.79 -27.36 6.12
N LEU A 132 0.64 -27.06 5.52
CA LEU A 132 -0.48 -26.45 6.24
C LEU A 132 -1.05 -27.40 7.31
N ILE A 133 -1.19 -28.69 7.01
CA ILE A 133 -1.64 -29.71 7.98
C ILE A 133 -0.67 -29.80 9.16
N LYS A 134 0.64 -29.87 8.88
CA LYS A 134 1.69 -29.91 9.90
C LYS A 134 1.67 -28.64 10.75
N LEU A 135 1.59 -27.47 10.12
CA LEU A 135 1.56 -26.18 10.80
C LEU A 135 0.35 -26.07 11.75
N ILE A 136 -0.82 -26.57 11.36
CA ILE A 136 -2.01 -26.58 12.20
C ILE A 136 -1.86 -27.57 13.37
N LYS A 137 -1.30 -28.76 13.12
CA LYS A 137 -1.06 -29.78 14.15
C LYS A 137 -0.07 -29.30 15.22
N GLU A 138 0.97 -28.58 14.79
CA GLU A 138 1.99 -28.00 15.69
C GLU A 138 1.48 -26.78 16.46
N ASN A 139 0.37 -26.18 16.01
CA ASN A 139 -0.15 -24.92 16.56
C ASN A 139 -1.68 -24.97 16.77
N PRO A 140 -2.21 -25.89 17.61
CA PRO A 140 -3.64 -26.19 17.68
C PRO A 140 -4.55 -25.01 18.11
N GLY A 141 -4.01 -23.93 18.65
CA GLY A 141 -4.75 -22.71 19.03
C GLY A 141 -4.58 -21.50 18.10
N HIS A 142 -3.82 -21.63 17.00
CA HIS A 142 -3.55 -20.49 16.12
C HIS A 142 -4.72 -20.21 15.16
N ASN A 143 -5.05 -18.92 15.01
CA ASN A 143 -6.06 -18.48 14.06
C ASN A 143 -5.49 -18.35 12.63
N MET A 144 -6.39 -18.19 11.65
CA MET A 144 -6.03 -18.07 10.22
C MET A 144 -5.00 -16.98 9.91
N THR A 145 -4.98 -15.89 10.68
CA THR A 145 -4.04 -14.76 10.49
C THR A 145 -2.66 -15.12 11.04
N GLU A 146 -2.61 -15.75 12.21
CA GLU A 146 -1.36 -16.18 12.83
C GLU A 146 -0.69 -17.27 11.99
N LEU A 147 -1.47 -18.24 11.51
CA LEU A 147 -0.98 -19.25 10.56
C LEU A 147 -0.48 -18.64 9.25
N ALA A 148 -1.16 -17.60 8.74
CA ALA A 148 -0.72 -16.91 7.53
C ALA A 148 0.61 -16.18 7.73
N ASN A 149 0.80 -15.55 8.90
CA ASN A 149 2.07 -14.91 9.26
C ASN A 149 3.19 -15.94 9.39
N LEU A 150 2.94 -17.07 10.05
CA LEU A 150 3.91 -18.16 10.20
C LEU A 150 4.31 -18.77 8.85
N ALA A 151 3.34 -18.97 7.96
CA ALA A 151 3.58 -19.47 6.61
C ALA A 151 4.14 -18.40 5.65
N GLY A 152 4.20 -17.12 6.05
CA GLY A 152 4.65 -16.02 5.20
C GLY A 152 3.74 -15.79 3.98
N VAL A 153 2.44 -16.05 4.11
CA VAL A 153 1.43 -15.92 3.04
C VAL A 153 0.26 -15.05 3.50
N SER A 154 -0.68 -14.76 2.59
CA SER A 154 -1.88 -14.01 2.94
C SER A 154 -2.93 -14.88 3.64
N GLN A 155 -3.70 -14.27 4.56
CA GLN A 155 -4.82 -14.94 5.25
C GLN A 155 -5.85 -15.56 4.28
N PRO A 156 -6.21 -14.92 3.15
CA PRO A 156 -7.04 -15.55 2.12
C PRO A 156 -6.41 -16.80 1.50
N ALA A 157 -5.08 -16.84 1.30
CA ALA A 157 -4.40 -18.00 0.72
C ALA A 157 -4.52 -19.23 1.64
N VAL A 158 -4.35 -19.05 2.95
CA VAL A 158 -4.56 -20.12 3.94
C VAL A 158 -6.02 -20.58 3.94
N SER A 159 -6.97 -19.65 3.88
CA SER A 159 -8.41 -19.98 3.86
C SER A 159 -8.80 -20.80 2.63
N VAL A 160 -8.34 -20.40 1.44
CA VAL A 160 -8.62 -21.11 0.19
C VAL A 160 -8.00 -22.51 0.23
N ARG A 161 -6.75 -22.63 0.71
CA ARG A 161 -6.06 -23.93 0.78
C ARG A 161 -6.73 -24.87 1.78
N LEU A 162 -7.07 -24.39 2.98
CA LEU A 162 -7.77 -25.17 3.99
C LEU A 162 -9.14 -25.65 3.51
N LYS A 163 -9.89 -24.81 2.78
CA LYS A 163 -11.14 -25.23 2.13
C LYS A 163 -10.90 -26.37 1.16
N LYS A 164 -9.88 -26.27 0.29
CA LYS A 164 -9.53 -27.31 -0.68
C LYS A 164 -9.14 -28.63 0.01
N ILE A 165 -8.35 -28.57 1.08
CA ILE A 165 -8.00 -29.75 1.90
C ILE A 165 -9.25 -30.40 2.51
N ASN A 166 -10.18 -29.60 3.03
CA ASN A 166 -11.40 -30.11 3.64
C ASN A 166 -12.44 -30.60 2.63
N SER A 167 -12.36 -30.16 1.36
CA SER A 167 -13.22 -30.65 0.29
C SER A 167 -12.95 -32.11 -0.06
N SER A 168 -11.72 -32.61 0.13
CA SER A 168 -11.35 -34.00 -0.12
C SER A 168 -11.43 -34.92 1.12
N ARG A 169 -11.91 -34.41 2.25
CA ARG A 169 -11.99 -35.15 3.53
C ARG A 169 -13.45 -35.44 3.93
N SER A 170 -13.66 -36.59 4.57
CA SER A 170 -14.93 -36.92 5.24
C SER A 170 -15.26 -35.88 6.31
N HIS A 171 -16.57 -35.72 6.60
CA HIS A 171 -17.07 -34.73 7.56
C HIS A 171 -16.41 -34.83 8.94
N ASP A 172 -16.14 -36.04 9.40
CA ASP A 172 -15.55 -36.30 10.73
C ASP A 172 -14.04 -35.99 10.80
N ASN A 173 -13.38 -35.85 9.64
CA ASN A 173 -11.92 -35.67 9.53
C ASN A 173 -11.52 -34.27 9.02
N LYS A 174 -12.48 -33.34 8.96
CA LYS A 174 -12.23 -31.96 8.52
C LYS A 174 -11.37 -31.22 9.55
N ILE A 175 -10.37 -30.52 9.05
CA ILE A 175 -9.51 -29.67 9.87
C ILE A 175 -10.27 -28.39 10.18
N VAL A 176 -10.61 -28.21 11.45
CA VAL A 176 -11.25 -27.01 11.96
C VAL A 176 -10.23 -26.26 12.79
N LEU A 177 -9.90 -25.03 12.39
CA LEU A 177 -9.09 -24.15 13.23
C LEU A 177 -9.93 -23.72 14.42
N GLU A 178 -9.31 -23.68 15.60
CA GLU A 178 -9.89 -22.97 16.73
C GLU A 178 -10.14 -21.52 16.29
N ARG A 179 -11.43 -21.17 16.16
CA ARG A 179 -11.77 -19.76 16.06
C ARG A 179 -11.31 -19.19 17.37
N ASN A 180 -10.32 -18.28 17.35
CA ASN A 180 -10.12 -17.40 18.48
C ASN A 180 -11.50 -16.98 18.91
N ALA A 181 -11.85 -17.34 20.14
CA ALA A 181 -12.86 -16.64 20.89
C ALA A 181 -12.29 -15.22 21.05
N ARG A 182 -12.30 -14.44 19.96
CA ARG A 182 -12.83 -13.10 20.03
C ARG A 182 -14.23 -13.31 20.61
N LYS A 183 -14.27 -13.43 21.93
CA LYS A 183 -14.98 -12.46 22.73
C LYS A 183 -14.54 -11.07 22.23
N ALA A 184 -14.93 -10.72 20.99
CA ALA A 184 -15.69 -9.52 20.85
C ALA A 184 -16.63 -9.65 22.04
N GLN A 185 -16.55 -8.73 22.97
CA GLN A 185 -17.75 -8.37 23.69
C GLN A 185 -18.76 -8.13 22.57
N ARG A 186 -19.42 -9.20 22.11
CA ARG A 186 -20.75 -9.15 21.56
C ARG A 186 -21.43 -8.58 22.76
N LYS A 187 -21.47 -7.24 22.83
CA LYS A 187 -22.44 -6.53 23.66
C LYS A 187 -23.67 -7.36 23.42
N THR A 188 -24.07 -8.11 24.44
CA THR A 188 -25.28 -8.89 24.40
C THR A 188 -26.31 -7.82 24.15
N TYR A 189 -26.66 -7.62 22.88
CA TYR A 189 -27.55 -6.56 22.49
C TYR A 189 -28.81 -6.88 23.25
N VAL A 190 -29.16 -5.98 24.18
CA VAL A 190 -30.35 -6.14 25.00
C VAL A 190 -31.49 -6.33 24.01
N LYS A 191 -32.17 -7.47 24.09
CA LYS A 191 -33.36 -7.71 23.27
C LYS A 191 -34.43 -6.79 23.83
N ILE A 192 -34.61 -5.62 23.24
CA ILE A 192 -35.78 -4.77 23.47
C ILE A 192 -37.04 -5.57 23.14
N LYS A 193 -38.11 -5.51 23.92
CA LYS A 193 -39.41 -6.09 23.51
C LYS A 193 -40.11 -5.17 22.51
N ASP A 194 -41.10 -5.68 21.80
CA ASP A 194 -41.79 -4.87 20.79
C ASP A 194 -42.61 -3.78 21.50
N GLU A 195 -43.25 -4.12 22.62
CA GLU A 195 -44.01 -3.21 23.49
C GLU A 195 -43.14 -2.08 24.05
N ASP A 196 -41.94 -2.42 24.55
CA ASP A 196 -40.99 -1.42 25.07
C ASP A 196 -40.58 -0.42 24.00
N LEU A 197 -40.37 -0.88 22.76
CA LEU A 197 -40.01 -0.02 21.64
C LEU A 197 -41.20 0.85 21.19
N ILE A 198 -42.41 0.29 21.17
CA ILE A 198 -43.64 1.02 20.86
C ILE A 198 -43.82 2.17 21.86
N ASN A 199 -43.75 1.86 23.16
CA ASN A 199 -43.88 2.85 24.23
C ASN A 199 -42.79 3.92 24.14
N LEU A 200 -41.52 3.52 23.96
CA LEU A 200 -40.40 4.45 23.85
C LEU A 200 -40.59 5.46 22.71
N ILE A 201 -41.15 5.04 21.57
CA ILE A 201 -41.40 5.92 20.43
C ILE A 201 -42.61 6.81 20.67
N ASN A 202 -43.68 6.26 21.24
CA ASN A 202 -44.90 7.01 21.52
C ASN A 202 -44.72 8.06 22.62
N GLU A 203 -43.87 7.78 23.61
CA GLU A 203 -43.51 8.72 24.69
C GLU A 203 -42.56 9.81 24.22
N ASN A 204 -41.79 9.57 23.15
CA ASN A 204 -40.77 10.50 22.66
C ASN A 204 -40.91 10.73 21.14
N PRO A 205 -42.06 11.23 20.67
CA PRO A 205 -42.34 11.35 19.25
C PRO A 205 -41.35 12.28 18.55
N GLU A 206 -40.73 13.22 19.26
CA GLU A 206 -39.70 14.18 18.81
C GLU A 206 -38.38 13.53 18.38
N LEU A 207 -38.03 12.37 18.94
CA LEU A 207 -36.70 11.77 18.78
C LEU A 207 -36.47 11.13 17.42
N ASN A 208 -35.22 11.22 16.94
CA ASN A 208 -34.76 10.53 15.75
C ASN A 208 -34.27 9.10 16.07
N MET A 209 -34.11 8.29 15.03
CA MET A 209 -33.74 6.87 15.13
C MET A 209 -32.43 6.64 15.89
N SER A 210 -31.50 7.59 15.84
CA SER A 210 -30.23 7.51 16.57
C SER A 210 -30.43 7.73 18.05
N GLU A 211 -31.28 8.68 18.43
CA GLU A 211 -31.60 8.99 19.83
C GLU A 211 -32.39 7.83 20.46
N ILE A 212 -33.39 7.31 19.76
CA ILE A 212 -34.15 6.12 20.18
C ILE A 212 -33.20 4.92 20.37
N ALA A 213 -32.26 4.71 19.46
CA ALA A 213 -31.29 3.63 19.56
C ALA A 213 -30.35 3.79 20.77
N THR A 214 -29.96 5.04 21.08
CA THR A 214 -29.17 5.37 22.28
C THR A 214 -29.96 5.07 23.56
N LEU A 215 -31.23 5.53 23.65
CA LEU A 215 -32.09 5.29 24.81
C LEU A 215 -32.34 3.79 25.03
N ALA A 216 -32.60 3.05 23.95
CA ALA A 216 -32.80 1.60 24.00
C ALA A 216 -31.49 0.80 24.15
N ASN A 217 -30.32 1.45 24.15
CA ASN A 217 -29.00 0.83 24.17
C ASN A 217 -28.83 -0.29 23.11
N VAL A 218 -29.31 -0.04 21.89
CA VAL A 218 -29.21 -0.94 20.75
C VAL A 218 -28.72 -0.20 19.51
N SER A 219 -28.45 -0.93 18.42
CA SER A 219 -28.08 -0.28 17.16
C SER A 219 -29.30 0.31 16.45
N THR A 220 -29.09 1.40 15.70
CA THR A 220 -30.10 2.00 14.82
C THR A 220 -30.67 1.01 13.80
N ILE A 221 -29.83 0.07 13.34
CA ILE A 221 -30.23 -1.01 12.43
C ILE A 221 -31.20 -1.97 13.14
N CYS A 222 -30.98 -2.27 14.43
CA CYS A 222 -31.88 -3.11 15.23
C CYS A 222 -33.27 -2.48 15.32
N ILE A 223 -33.35 -1.21 15.74
CA ILE A 223 -34.61 -0.46 15.83
C ILE A 223 -35.32 -0.43 14.48
N SER A 224 -34.63 -0.07 13.40
CA SER A 224 -35.23 0.01 12.06
C SER A 224 -35.78 -1.33 11.58
N LYS A 225 -35.07 -2.44 11.83
CA LYS A 225 -35.56 -3.79 11.50
C LYS A 225 -36.76 -4.17 12.36
N ARG A 226 -36.73 -3.85 13.65
CA ARG A 226 -37.81 -4.14 14.60
C ARG A 226 -39.08 -3.39 14.21
N LEU A 227 -38.98 -2.09 13.95
CA LEU A 227 -40.12 -1.26 13.51
C LEU A 227 -40.74 -1.77 12.22
N ARG A 228 -39.93 -2.18 11.25
CA ARG A 228 -40.44 -2.80 10.02
C ARG A 228 -41.21 -4.08 10.30
N LYS A 229 -40.78 -4.86 11.29
CA LYS A 229 -41.45 -6.10 11.68
C LYS A 229 -42.74 -5.82 12.44
N ILE A 230 -42.73 -4.88 13.38
CA ILE A 230 -43.91 -4.42 14.14
C ILE A 230 -44.98 -3.89 13.17
N ASN A 231 -44.56 -3.07 12.20
CA ASN A 231 -45.46 -2.49 11.20
C ASN A 231 -45.75 -3.41 9.99
N ALA A 232 -45.35 -4.69 10.02
CA ALA A 232 -45.52 -5.58 8.86
C ALA A 232 -46.99 -5.94 8.64
N ASP A 233 -47.73 -6.19 9.72
CA ASP A 233 -49.12 -6.68 9.67
C ASP A 233 -50.15 -5.54 9.81
N SER A 234 -49.78 -4.45 10.49
CA SER A 234 -50.59 -3.22 10.61
C SER A 234 -49.70 -2.07 11.08
N GLU A 235 -50.05 -0.83 10.77
CA GLU A 235 -49.27 0.34 11.20
C GLU A 235 -49.52 0.62 12.69
N ILE A 236 -48.78 -0.08 13.56
CA ILE A 236 -48.89 0.03 15.02
C ILE A 236 -48.09 1.24 15.55
N VAL A 237 -46.90 1.50 14.96
CA VAL A 237 -46.06 2.64 15.34
C VAL A 237 -45.97 3.61 14.19
N ASN A 238 -46.58 4.79 14.35
CA ASN A 238 -46.46 5.86 13.38
C ASN A 238 -45.13 6.63 13.55
N TYR A 239 -44.01 5.95 13.27
CA TYR A 239 -42.69 6.57 13.29
C TYR A 239 -42.38 7.22 11.95
N HIS A 240 -42.53 8.54 11.87
CA HIS A 240 -42.07 9.31 10.73
C HIS A 240 -40.55 9.45 10.77
N LYS A 241 -39.85 9.00 9.73
CA LYS A 241 -38.40 9.11 9.64
C LYS A 241 -37.97 10.57 9.70
N LYS A 242 -37.55 11.00 10.89
CA LYS A 242 -36.95 12.31 11.10
C LYS A 242 -35.63 12.35 10.36
N THR A 243 -35.61 13.17 9.33
CA THR A 243 -34.34 13.48 8.67
C THR A 243 -33.44 14.15 9.70
N SER A 244 -32.14 13.87 9.64
CA SER A 244 -31.15 14.54 10.48
C SER A 244 -31.34 16.06 10.41
N ALA A 245 -30.86 16.80 11.41
CA ALA A 245 -30.96 18.27 11.56
C ALA A 245 -30.62 19.13 10.32
N GLN A 246 -30.13 18.51 9.24
CA GLN A 246 -29.97 19.12 7.91
C GLN A 246 -31.30 19.41 7.18
N GLY A 247 -32.45 19.07 7.75
CA GLY A 247 -33.76 19.38 7.17
C GLY A 247 -34.06 18.59 5.89
N PRO A 248 -35.25 18.77 5.30
CA PRO A 248 -35.54 18.22 3.99
C PRO A 248 -34.53 18.78 2.99
N ARG A 249 -33.80 17.88 2.31
CA ARG A 249 -32.87 18.28 1.24
C ARG A 249 -33.67 19.10 0.22
N LYS A 250 -33.41 20.40 0.13
CA LYS A 250 -34.00 21.25 -0.91
C LYS A 250 -33.66 20.61 -2.26
N LYS A 251 -34.68 20.14 -2.97
CA LYS A 251 -34.53 19.68 -4.35
C LYS A 251 -34.31 20.92 -5.19
N PHE A 252 -33.17 21.01 -5.85
CA PHE A 252 -32.92 22.03 -6.87
C PHE A 252 -33.24 21.46 -8.25
N THR A 253 -33.68 22.32 -9.15
CA THR A 253 -33.96 21.95 -10.55
C THR A 253 -32.67 21.82 -11.35
N ASP A 254 -32.76 21.21 -12.53
CA ASP A 254 -31.59 21.09 -13.42
C ASP A 254 -31.17 22.46 -13.93
N GLU A 255 -32.14 23.32 -14.23
CA GLU A 255 -31.97 24.69 -14.68
C GLU A 255 -31.23 25.53 -13.65
N TYR A 256 -31.59 25.37 -12.36
CA TYR A 256 -30.87 26.03 -11.27
C TYR A 256 -29.41 25.60 -11.22
N LEU A 257 -29.14 24.29 -11.31
CA LEU A 257 -27.77 23.79 -11.23
C LEU A 257 -26.92 24.17 -12.46
N ILE A 258 -27.53 24.15 -13.66
CA ILE A 258 -26.91 24.62 -14.90
C ILE A 258 -26.49 26.09 -14.73
N LYS A 259 -27.43 26.94 -14.30
CA LYS A 259 -27.18 28.36 -14.07
C LYS A 259 -26.10 28.58 -13.01
N LEU A 260 -26.18 27.90 -11.87
CA LEU A 260 -25.21 28.01 -10.79
C LEU A 260 -23.78 27.74 -11.25
N ILE A 261 -23.58 26.75 -12.13
CA ILE A 261 -22.25 26.39 -12.66
C ILE A 261 -21.78 27.39 -13.70
N ASN A 262 -22.66 27.81 -14.61
CA ASN A 262 -22.33 28.78 -15.65
C ASN A 262 -21.98 30.16 -15.05
N ASP A 263 -22.69 30.56 -13.99
CA ASP A 263 -22.44 31.81 -13.26
C ASP A 263 -21.16 31.73 -12.40
N ASN A 264 -20.68 30.52 -12.07
CA ASN A 264 -19.51 30.31 -11.21
C ASN A 264 -18.50 29.31 -11.81
N PRO A 265 -17.93 29.62 -12.99
CA PRO A 265 -17.09 28.69 -13.74
C PRO A 265 -15.76 28.39 -13.05
N GLU A 266 -15.42 29.06 -11.93
CA GLU A 266 -14.21 28.86 -11.11
C GLU A 266 -14.46 28.14 -9.76
N MET A 267 -15.72 27.91 -9.36
CA MET A 267 -16.02 27.22 -8.10
C MET A 267 -15.85 25.70 -8.16
N ASN A 268 -15.30 25.11 -7.10
CA ASN A 268 -15.22 23.66 -6.96
C ASN A 268 -16.54 23.06 -6.44
N MET A 269 -16.65 21.74 -6.48
CA MET A 269 -17.88 21.02 -6.13
C MET A 269 -18.32 21.26 -4.67
N SER A 270 -17.39 21.55 -3.76
CA SER A 270 -17.72 21.84 -2.36
C SER A 270 -18.32 23.25 -2.21
N GLU A 271 -17.80 24.24 -2.94
CA GLU A 271 -18.33 25.61 -2.94
C GLU A 271 -19.72 25.66 -3.58
N LEU A 272 -19.88 25.01 -4.74
CA LEU A 272 -21.19 24.86 -5.39
C LEU A 272 -22.19 24.18 -4.45
N ALA A 273 -21.74 23.16 -3.69
CA ALA A 273 -22.58 22.45 -2.74
C ALA A 273 -23.03 23.31 -1.57
N ALA A 274 -22.16 24.20 -1.08
CA ALA A 274 -22.50 25.17 -0.07
C ALA A 274 -23.56 26.16 -0.58
N LEU A 275 -23.40 26.69 -1.80
CA LEU A 275 -24.40 27.59 -2.41
C LEU A 275 -25.75 26.92 -2.65
N ALA A 276 -25.75 25.65 -3.06
CA ALA A 276 -26.96 24.87 -3.26
C ALA A 276 -27.52 24.24 -1.97
N ASN A 277 -26.90 24.48 -0.81
CA ASN A 277 -27.21 23.86 0.48
C ASN A 277 -27.41 22.32 0.38
N CYS A 278 -26.45 21.64 -0.25
CA CYS A 278 -26.50 20.20 -0.45
C CYS A 278 -25.09 19.58 -0.36
N SER A 279 -24.96 18.28 -0.68
CA SER A 279 -23.64 17.63 -0.69
C SER A 279 -22.97 17.75 -2.06
N ALA A 280 -21.64 17.83 -2.09
CA ALA A 280 -20.86 17.81 -3.33
C ALA A 280 -21.16 16.57 -4.19
N THR A 281 -21.41 15.42 -3.55
CA THR A 281 -21.83 14.19 -4.22
C THR A 281 -23.20 14.33 -4.86
N SER A 282 -24.14 15.04 -4.22
CA SER A 282 -25.47 15.31 -4.79
C SER A 282 -25.37 16.13 -6.07
N ILE A 283 -24.55 17.18 -6.08
CA ILE A 283 -24.28 17.97 -7.28
C ILE A 283 -23.63 17.11 -8.37
N SER A 284 -22.56 16.38 -8.03
CA SER A 284 -21.84 15.54 -9.00
C SER A 284 -22.75 14.49 -9.65
N ASN A 285 -23.59 13.84 -8.85
CA ASN A 285 -24.53 12.85 -9.35
C ASN A 285 -25.61 13.49 -10.23
N ARG A 286 -26.09 14.70 -9.89
CA ARG A 286 -27.08 15.40 -10.69
C ARG A 286 -26.49 15.91 -12.00
N LEU A 287 -25.28 16.45 -11.99
CA LEU A 287 -24.54 16.82 -13.21
C LEU A 287 -24.37 15.63 -14.16
N SER A 288 -23.99 14.47 -13.62
CA SER A 288 -23.88 13.24 -14.42
C SER A 288 -25.20 12.84 -15.07
N LYS A 289 -26.34 13.11 -14.42
CA LYS A 289 -27.67 12.84 -14.97
C LYS A 289 -28.08 13.87 -16.01
N ILE A 290 -27.81 15.16 -15.76
CA ILE A 290 -28.08 16.26 -16.71
C ILE A 290 -27.36 16.01 -18.03
N ASN A 291 -26.10 15.55 -17.95
CA ASN A 291 -25.27 15.28 -19.12
C ASN A 291 -25.44 13.87 -19.71
N ALA A 292 -26.35 13.04 -19.18
CA ALA A 292 -26.51 11.66 -19.64
C ALA A 292 -27.00 11.57 -21.09
N ASN A 293 -27.80 12.54 -21.53
CA ASN A 293 -28.39 12.60 -22.88
C ASN A 293 -27.66 13.61 -23.79
N GLY A 294 -26.40 13.93 -23.49
CA GLY A 294 -25.62 14.94 -24.20
C GLY A 294 -25.09 16.02 -23.26
N GLU A 295 -24.02 16.70 -23.67
CA GLU A 295 -23.37 17.71 -22.84
C GLU A 295 -24.23 18.99 -22.77
N ARG A 296 -24.89 19.21 -21.62
CA ARG A 296 -25.65 20.43 -21.32
C ARG A 296 -24.89 21.40 -20.41
N VAL A 297 -23.99 20.88 -19.57
CA VAL A 297 -23.13 21.65 -18.67
C VAL A 297 -21.70 21.17 -18.78
N LYS A 298 -20.79 22.05 -19.15
CA LYS A 298 -19.37 21.76 -19.14
C LYS A 298 -18.76 22.12 -17.78
N TYR A 299 -18.72 21.15 -16.87
CA TYR A 299 -18.03 21.31 -15.60
C TYR A 299 -16.66 20.64 -15.61
N ASN A 300 -15.61 21.45 -15.65
CA ASN A 300 -14.25 20.96 -15.47
C ASN A 300 -14.03 20.71 -13.98
N LYS A 301 -13.72 19.46 -13.61
CA LYS A 301 -13.49 19.11 -12.20
C LYS A 301 -12.30 19.88 -11.65
N LYS A 302 -12.60 20.93 -10.89
CA LYS A 302 -11.63 21.66 -10.09
C LYS A 302 -11.30 20.79 -8.89
N ILE A 303 -10.23 20.03 -9.06
CA ILE A 303 -9.56 19.42 -7.93
C ILE A 303 -9.15 20.62 -7.08
N LYS A 304 -9.66 20.75 -5.84
CA LYS A 304 -9.01 21.63 -4.85
C LYS A 304 -7.55 21.26 -4.99
N SER A 305 -6.71 22.15 -5.51
CA SER A 305 -5.28 21.90 -5.53
C SER A 305 -5.00 21.49 -4.10
N ARG A 306 -4.62 20.22 -3.88
CA ARG A 306 -4.29 19.75 -2.54
C ARG A 306 -3.15 20.68 -2.17
N GLY A 307 -3.46 21.68 -1.32
CA GLY A 307 -2.97 23.06 -1.46
C GLY A 307 -1.63 23.08 -2.13
N ASN A 308 -1.59 23.44 -3.43
CA ASN A 308 -0.48 23.23 -4.36
C ASN A 308 0.83 23.02 -3.62
N TYR A 309 1.07 21.78 -3.14
CA TYR A 309 2.17 21.51 -2.25
C TYR A 309 3.36 21.71 -3.17
N LYS A 310 3.99 22.89 -3.13
CA LYS A 310 5.17 23.19 -3.94
C LYS A 310 6.04 21.98 -3.74
N LYS A 311 6.27 21.21 -4.82
CA LYS A 311 7.10 20.02 -4.74
C LYS A 311 8.45 20.53 -4.25
N PHE A 312 8.70 20.34 -2.96
CA PHE A 312 9.94 20.75 -2.35
C PHE A 312 10.96 19.65 -2.64
N THR A 313 12.18 20.07 -2.96
CA THR A 313 13.29 19.16 -3.23
C THR A 313 13.78 18.56 -1.91
N ASN A 314 14.53 17.45 -1.98
CA ASN A 314 15.20 16.91 -0.80
C ASN A 314 16.12 17.95 -0.19
N GLU A 315 16.86 18.66 -1.03
CA GLU A 315 17.76 19.74 -0.66
C GLU A 315 17.05 20.86 0.11
N PHE A 316 15.89 21.32 -0.36
CA PHE A 316 15.11 22.32 0.36
C PHE A 316 14.71 21.85 1.76
N LEU A 317 14.28 20.57 1.88
CA LEU A 317 13.89 20.00 3.17
C LEU A 317 15.11 19.81 4.09
N ILE A 318 16.25 19.39 3.56
CA ILE A 318 17.51 19.27 4.31
C ILE A 318 17.94 20.63 4.83
N ASN A 319 17.94 21.67 3.99
CA ASN A 319 18.30 23.04 4.38
C ASN A 319 17.34 23.58 5.44
N SER A 320 16.03 23.36 5.26
CA SER A 320 15.02 23.78 6.25
C SER A 320 15.24 23.14 7.63
N ILE A 321 15.69 21.87 7.66
CA ILE A 321 16.02 21.15 8.89
C ILE A 321 17.34 21.67 9.50
N SER A 322 18.36 21.92 8.68
CA SER A 322 19.65 22.39 9.18
C SER A 322 19.61 23.83 9.69
N GLU A 323 18.78 24.68 9.08
CA GLU A 323 18.60 26.08 9.49
C GLU A 323 17.74 26.21 10.75
N ASN A 324 16.89 25.22 11.06
CA ASN A 324 15.95 25.28 12.18
C ASN A 324 15.90 23.94 12.95
N PRO A 325 17.01 23.51 13.59
CA PRO A 325 17.14 22.19 14.21
C PRO A 325 16.18 21.96 15.39
N GLU A 326 15.63 23.02 15.98
CA GLU A 326 14.67 22.99 17.08
C GLU A 326 13.22 22.73 16.64
N LEU A 327 12.89 22.87 15.35
CA LEU A 327 11.52 22.71 14.88
C LEU A 327 11.07 21.25 14.95
N ASN A 328 9.88 21.05 15.52
CA ASN A 328 9.24 19.74 15.45
C ASN A 328 8.62 19.50 14.06
N ILE A 329 8.25 18.25 13.75
CA ILE A 329 7.70 17.87 12.43
C ILE A 329 6.46 18.67 12.05
N TYR A 330 5.65 19.10 13.03
CA TYR A 330 4.46 19.90 12.77
C TYR A 330 4.83 21.32 12.31
N GLU A 331 5.75 21.97 13.00
CA GLU A 331 6.25 23.29 12.63
C GLU A 331 6.98 23.26 11.29
N LEU A 332 7.82 22.26 11.08
CA LEU A 332 8.50 22.04 9.80
C LEU A 332 7.50 21.79 8.65
N ALA A 333 6.43 21.04 8.91
CA ALA A 333 5.37 20.84 7.93
C ALA A 333 4.63 22.15 7.60
N LYS A 334 4.40 23.01 8.60
CA LYS A 334 3.81 24.34 8.38
C LYS A 334 4.75 25.25 7.58
N LEU A 335 6.05 25.25 7.89
CA LEU A 335 7.08 26.03 7.22
C LEU A 335 7.20 25.66 5.73
N VAL A 336 7.29 24.36 5.44
CA VAL A 336 7.41 23.82 4.08
C VAL A 336 6.05 23.86 3.33
N GLY A 337 4.97 24.17 4.04
CA GLY A 337 3.61 24.17 3.51
C GLY A 337 3.14 22.76 3.13
N ALA A 338 3.61 21.72 3.82
CA ALA A 338 3.38 20.29 3.57
C ALA A 338 2.58 19.59 4.69
N SER A 339 2.16 18.34 4.47
CA SER A 339 1.59 17.52 5.55
C SER A 339 2.68 16.87 6.40
N GLN A 340 2.46 16.68 7.71
CA GLN A 340 3.41 16.02 8.61
C GLN A 340 3.83 14.63 8.11
N SER A 341 2.88 13.86 7.56
CA SER A 341 3.16 12.52 7.05
C SER A 341 4.01 12.55 5.78
N THR A 342 3.86 13.57 4.94
CA THR A 342 4.74 13.82 3.77
C THR A 342 6.16 14.10 4.21
N ILE A 343 6.35 15.01 5.18
CA ILE A 343 7.65 15.38 5.74
C ILE A 343 8.34 14.15 6.35
N LEU A 344 7.65 13.42 7.22
CA LEU A 344 8.19 12.21 7.85
C LEU A 344 8.59 11.15 6.81
N ARG A 345 7.78 10.93 5.78
CA ARG A 345 8.10 9.98 4.71
C ARG A 345 9.33 10.43 3.93
N ARG A 346 9.46 11.73 3.66
CA ARG A 346 10.58 12.27 2.90
C ARG A 346 11.89 12.24 3.70
N ILE A 347 11.85 12.57 4.98
CA ILE A 347 13.01 12.41 5.89
C ILE A 347 13.48 10.95 5.92
N LYS A 348 12.56 10.00 6.06
CA LYS A 348 12.90 8.56 6.02
C LYS A 348 13.55 8.13 4.71
N TYR A 349 13.08 8.70 3.60
CA TYR A 349 13.62 8.45 2.27
C TYR A 349 15.04 9.02 2.14
N ILE A 350 15.23 10.30 2.49
CA ILE A 350 16.52 11.01 2.50
C ILE A 350 17.56 10.23 3.35
N ASN A 351 17.18 9.83 4.57
CA ASN A 351 18.06 9.07 5.45
C ASN A 351 18.39 7.65 4.95
N LYS A 352 17.53 7.06 4.09
CA LYS A 352 17.81 5.75 3.49
C LYS A 352 18.85 5.86 2.38
N ASP A 353 18.88 6.98 1.66
CA ASP A 353 19.77 7.23 0.54
C ASP A 353 21.16 7.74 0.98
N GLY A 354 21.39 7.89 2.30
CA GLY A 354 22.69 8.29 2.87
C GLY A 354 22.95 9.80 2.90
N GLU A 355 22.08 10.59 2.27
CA GLU A 355 21.97 12.03 2.48
C GLU A 355 21.44 12.25 3.90
N ARG A 356 22.32 12.57 4.86
CA ARG A 356 21.91 12.67 6.27
C ARG A 356 21.08 13.93 6.49
N ALA A 357 19.76 13.80 6.59
CA ALA A 357 18.95 14.79 7.30
C ALA A 357 19.16 14.52 8.80
N ILE A 358 19.99 15.34 9.46
CA ILE A 358 20.29 15.22 10.90
C ILE A 358 19.07 15.68 11.70
N MET A 359 18.01 14.87 11.72
CA MET A 359 17.01 14.92 12.77
C MET A 359 17.35 13.84 13.79
N SER A 360 17.43 14.23 15.06
CA SER A 360 17.80 13.30 16.12
C SER A 360 16.82 12.12 16.15
N ALA A 361 17.33 10.90 16.30
CA ALA A 361 16.51 9.70 16.44
C ALA A 361 15.55 9.77 17.66
N LYS A 362 15.77 10.72 18.57
CA LYS A 362 14.95 11.02 19.75
C LYS A 362 13.59 11.63 19.36
N ASP A 363 13.57 12.49 18.35
CA ASP A 363 12.35 13.20 17.91
C ASP A 363 11.41 12.29 17.10
N ILE A 364 11.98 11.38 16.31
CA ILE A 364 11.23 10.38 15.54
C ILE A 364 10.51 9.39 16.48
N LYS A 365 11.14 8.98 17.59
CA LYS A 365 10.55 8.04 18.57
C LYS A 365 9.44 8.67 19.41
N ASN A 366 9.55 9.95 19.77
CA ASN A 366 8.52 10.65 20.55
C ASN A 366 7.22 10.86 19.75
N ILE A 367 7.32 11.04 18.43
CA ILE A 367 6.17 11.22 17.52
C ILE A 367 5.46 9.89 17.23
N GLN A 368 6.19 8.78 17.12
CA GLN A 368 5.56 7.46 16.96
C GLN A 368 4.71 7.05 18.19
N LYS A 369 5.15 7.43 19.39
CA LYS A 369 4.38 7.19 20.64
C LYS A 369 3.12 8.06 20.75
N SER A 370 3.13 9.29 20.23
CA SER A 370 1.95 10.17 20.28
C SER A 370 0.87 9.79 19.25
N CYS A 371 1.26 9.23 18.10
CA CYS A 371 0.31 8.68 17.13
C CYS A 371 -0.34 7.35 17.58
N GLN A 372 0.32 6.56 18.42
CA GLN A 372 -0.22 5.30 18.95
C GLN A 372 -1.21 5.49 20.12
N LYS A 373 -1.16 6.63 20.83
CA LYS A 373 -2.06 6.92 21.96
C LYS A 373 -3.42 7.53 21.57
N LYS A 374 -3.73 7.66 20.27
CA LYS A 374 -4.99 8.25 19.77
C LYS A 374 -5.95 7.24 19.11
N PHE A 375 -5.84 5.96 19.43
CA PHE A 375 -6.84 4.95 19.06
C PHE A 375 -7.26 4.12 20.26
#